data_AF-A0AAJ2TQM2-F1
#
_entry.id   AF-A0AAJ2TQM2-F1
#
_cell.length_a   1.000
_cell.length_b   1.000
_cell.length_c   1.000
_cell.angle_alpha   90.00
_cell.angle_beta   90.00
_cell.angle_gamma   90.00
#
_symmetry.space_group_name_H-M   'P 1'
#
loop_
_entity.id
_entity.type
_entity.pdbx_description
1 polymer ?
#
loop_
_entity_poly.entity_id
_entity_poly.type
_entity_poly.pdbx_seq_one_letter_code
_entity_poly.pdbx_strand_id
1 'polypeptide(L)'
;MSRERVPHLVVVGGGFAGLWATRALARERMRITLVDRRNHHLFQPLLYQVATAGLSAPDIAAPLRHILGHQRNVEVRLGEVVAIDKQARQIRMADGSTLDYDSLLLATGATHAYFGNDQWADDAPGLKTLDDAIALRRKLLLAFERAEAEPDPAKKAAWLSFAIVGGGPTGVELAGTLAEIARHTLRNEFRHIDPASAKVRLVEAGPRVLSSFPEVLSLKARRQLEKLGVEVLTGTPVSDIDSQGFKLGDQFVPARTVVWAAGVAASPLARTLEVPLDRAGRVQVQPDLTLPGHPELFVAGDLAALNQANGKPVPGVAPAAKQMGKYVAEVIRARLHGKPEPGPFKYADYGNLATIGRMAAIVHLGRLQLSGILAWWFWLAAHVFFLIGFRNRIVVLLNWAVAYWSYQRSARIIFGDDQDDRRPRR
;
A
#
# COMPACT_ATOMS: atom_id res chain seq x y z
N MET A 1 -18.72 46.09 -8.10
CA MET A 1 -17.78 45.02 -8.53
C MET A 1 -17.96 43.83 -7.59
N SER A 2 -18.75 42.82 -7.97
CA SER A 2 -18.86 41.60 -7.17
C SER A 2 -17.49 40.93 -7.10
N ARG A 3 -16.96 40.67 -5.91
CA ARG A 3 -15.75 39.85 -5.77
C ARG A 3 -16.03 38.51 -6.45
N GLU A 4 -15.34 38.25 -7.55
CA GLU A 4 -15.39 36.96 -8.24
C GLU A 4 -15.11 35.86 -7.22
N ARG A 5 -16.10 34.99 -6.99
CA ARG A 5 -15.98 33.87 -6.03
C ARG A 5 -14.88 32.95 -6.54
N VAL A 6 -13.83 32.76 -5.75
CA VAL A 6 -12.74 31.85 -6.09
C VAL A 6 -13.24 30.41 -5.91
N PRO A 7 -13.27 29.57 -6.96
CA PRO A 7 -13.77 28.20 -6.87
C PRO A 7 -12.99 27.40 -5.84
N HIS A 8 -13.67 26.54 -5.10
CA HIS A 8 -13.08 25.71 -4.06
C HIS A 8 -13.12 24.22 -4.39
N LEU A 9 -11.94 23.62 -4.49
CA LEU A 9 -11.75 22.18 -4.57
C LEU A 9 -11.43 21.62 -3.18
N VAL A 10 -12.21 20.65 -2.74
CA VAL A 10 -11.87 19.81 -1.59
C VAL A 10 -11.32 18.49 -2.09
N VAL A 11 -10.14 18.11 -1.60
CA VAL A 11 -9.51 16.81 -1.90
C VAL A 11 -9.46 16.00 -0.62
N VAL A 12 -10.07 14.82 -0.62
CA VAL A 12 -10.09 13.89 0.52
C VAL A 12 -9.12 12.75 0.27
N GLY A 13 -7.95 12.80 0.92
CA GLY A 13 -6.85 11.84 0.78
C GLY A 13 -5.62 12.42 0.08
N GLY A 14 -4.53 12.57 0.83
CA GLY A 14 -3.19 12.97 0.39
C GLY A 14 -2.34 11.83 -0.17
N GLY A 15 -2.97 10.73 -0.61
CA GLY A 15 -2.33 9.61 -1.32
C GLY A 15 -1.92 9.96 -2.76
N PHE A 16 -1.70 8.94 -3.60
CA PHE A 16 -1.22 9.14 -4.97
C PHE A 16 -2.18 9.94 -5.88
N ALA A 17 -3.49 9.72 -5.80
CA ALA A 17 -4.42 10.46 -6.64
C ALA A 17 -4.57 11.92 -6.18
N GLY A 18 -4.90 12.14 -4.90
CA GLY A 18 -5.16 13.48 -4.37
C GLY A 18 -3.93 14.40 -4.39
N LEU A 19 -2.73 13.90 -4.05
CA LEU A 19 -1.52 14.71 -4.10
C LEU A 19 -1.14 15.11 -5.53
N TRP A 20 -1.30 14.22 -6.52
CA TRP A 20 -0.98 14.53 -7.91
C TRP A 20 -1.99 15.50 -8.53
N ALA A 21 -3.27 15.37 -8.20
CA ALA A 21 -4.29 16.35 -8.59
C ALA A 21 -3.98 17.73 -8.00
N THR A 22 -3.72 17.78 -6.69
CA THR A 22 -3.40 19.02 -5.96
C THR A 22 -2.20 19.75 -6.57
N ARG A 23 -1.09 19.03 -6.82
CA ARG A 23 0.12 19.61 -7.43
C ARG A 23 -0.09 20.09 -8.85
N ALA A 24 -0.92 19.40 -9.63
CA ALA A 24 -1.20 19.78 -11.01
C ALA A 24 -2.01 21.09 -11.11
N LEU A 25 -2.75 21.45 -10.06
CA LEU A 25 -3.55 22.68 -9.98
C LEU A 25 -2.82 23.84 -9.28
N ALA A 26 -1.51 23.74 -9.03
CA ALA A 26 -0.75 24.72 -8.23
C ALA A 26 -0.74 26.15 -8.79
N ARG A 27 -1.00 26.32 -10.08
CA ARG A 27 -0.99 27.64 -10.76
C ARG A 27 -2.38 28.17 -11.08
N GLU A 28 -3.44 27.41 -10.76
CA GLU A 28 -4.81 27.82 -11.07
C GLU A 28 -5.35 28.78 -10.02
N ARG A 29 -6.20 29.73 -10.45
CA ARG A 29 -6.90 30.69 -9.57
C ARG A 29 -8.09 30.00 -8.90
N MET A 30 -7.79 29.10 -7.98
CA MET A 30 -8.78 28.36 -7.17
C MET A 30 -8.25 28.15 -5.76
N ARG A 31 -9.14 27.89 -4.80
CA ARG A 31 -8.78 27.46 -3.45
C ARG A 31 -8.79 25.93 -3.41
N ILE A 32 -7.79 25.31 -2.79
CA ILE A 32 -7.73 23.87 -2.58
C ILE A 32 -7.64 23.58 -1.09
N THR A 33 -8.48 22.71 -0.55
CA THR A 33 -8.30 22.16 0.80
C THR A 33 -8.06 20.66 0.67
N LEU A 34 -6.84 20.22 1.01
CA LEU A 34 -6.47 18.81 1.07
C LEU A 34 -6.67 18.30 2.50
N VAL A 35 -7.65 17.42 2.68
CA VAL A 35 -8.00 16.79 3.95
C VAL A 35 -7.45 15.37 3.97
N ASP A 36 -6.68 15.01 5.00
CA ASP A 36 -6.25 13.63 5.23
C ASP A 36 -6.21 13.32 6.73
N ARG A 37 -6.51 12.07 7.11
CA ARG A 37 -6.43 11.60 8.49
C ARG A 37 -4.98 11.44 8.98
N ARG A 38 -4.02 11.43 8.05
CA ARG A 38 -2.57 11.40 8.28
C ARG A 38 -1.93 12.69 7.79
N ASN A 39 -0.92 13.17 8.52
CA ASN A 39 -0.24 14.42 8.18
C ASN A 39 0.81 14.28 7.05
N HIS A 40 0.96 13.10 6.45
CA HIS A 40 2.03 12.76 5.53
C HIS A 40 1.52 12.01 4.30
N HIS A 41 2.25 12.12 3.20
CA HIS A 41 2.13 11.21 2.08
C HIS A 41 3.02 9.99 2.31
N LEU A 42 2.53 8.81 1.95
CA LEU A 42 3.25 7.54 2.07
C LEU A 42 3.52 6.93 0.69
N PHE A 43 4.80 6.68 0.38
CA PHE A 43 5.21 5.92 -0.79
C PHE A 43 5.07 4.42 -0.52
N GLN A 44 3.83 3.93 -0.62
CA GLN A 44 3.45 2.55 -0.31
C GLN A 44 4.30 1.44 -0.97
N PRO A 45 4.85 1.59 -2.20
CA PRO A 45 5.65 0.53 -2.81
C PRO A 45 6.89 0.09 -2.02
N LEU A 46 7.38 0.90 -1.08
CA LEU A 46 8.52 0.55 -0.23
C LEU A 46 8.13 0.28 1.22
N LEU A 47 6.83 0.19 1.52
CA LEU A 47 6.32 0.00 2.88
C LEU A 47 6.78 -1.32 3.49
N TYR A 48 6.92 -2.37 2.67
CA TYR A 48 7.46 -3.66 3.12
C TYR A 48 8.90 -3.56 3.66
N GLN A 49 9.70 -2.61 3.15
CA GLN A 49 11.06 -2.38 3.65
C GLN A 49 11.05 -1.71 5.02
N VAL A 50 10.05 -0.88 5.30
CA VAL A 50 9.82 -0.40 6.67
C VAL A 50 9.35 -1.57 7.54
N ALA A 51 8.42 -2.39 7.10
CA ALA A 51 7.97 -3.55 7.88
C ALA A 51 9.09 -4.54 8.24
N THR A 52 10.11 -4.62 7.39
CA THR A 52 11.24 -5.55 7.56
C THR A 52 12.51 -4.86 8.04
N ALA A 53 12.43 -3.62 8.55
CA ALA A 53 13.58 -2.84 9.05
C ALA A 53 14.68 -2.53 8.02
N GLY A 54 14.43 -2.70 6.72
CA GLY A 54 15.34 -2.32 5.64
C GLY A 54 15.37 -0.81 5.37
N LEU A 55 14.27 -0.11 5.66
CA LEU A 55 14.17 1.36 5.60
C LEU A 55 13.51 1.92 6.86
N SER A 56 13.74 3.21 7.10
CA SER A 56 13.05 3.97 8.13
C SER A 56 11.77 4.63 7.59
N ALA A 57 10.81 4.96 8.45
CA ALA A 57 9.58 5.62 8.01
C ALA A 57 9.83 6.96 7.27
N PRO A 58 10.76 7.83 7.72
CA PRO A 58 11.10 9.06 7.00
C PRO A 58 11.69 8.84 5.59
N ASP A 59 12.21 7.65 5.27
CA ASP A 59 12.74 7.37 3.94
C ASP A 59 11.64 7.27 2.87
N ILE A 60 10.42 6.91 3.29
CA ILE A 60 9.30 6.63 2.37
C ILE A 60 8.06 7.49 2.63
N ALA A 61 8.11 8.40 3.60
CA ALA A 61 7.02 9.29 3.93
C ALA A 61 7.51 10.72 4.18
N ALA A 62 6.70 11.70 3.79
CA ALA A 62 6.98 13.11 4.07
C ALA A 62 5.70 13.89 4.41
N PRO A 63 5.77 14.87 5.34
CA PRO A 63 4.61 15.68 5.70
C PRO A 63 3.99 16.37 4.49
N LEU A 64 2.65 16.29 4.35
CA LEU A 64 1.92 16.91 3.24
C LEU A 64 2.14 18.43 3.20
N ARG A 65 2.16 19.08 4.37
CA ARG A 65 2.47 20.52 4.52
C ARG A 65 3.85 20.88 3.98
N HIS A 66 4.82 19.98 4.12
CA HIS A 66 6.15 20.20 3.59
C HIS A 66 6.16 20.04 2.07
N ILE A 67 5.56 18.98 1.54
CA ILE A 67 5.48 18.71 0.09
C ILE A 67 4.79 19.86 -0.65
N LEU A 68 3.73 20.42 -0.05
CA LEU A 68 2.89 21.46 -0.64
C LEU A 68 3.28 22.88 -0.19
N GLY A 69 4.34 23.05 0.60
CA GLY A 69 4.64 24.33 1.27
C GLY A 69 4.93 25.51 0.34
N HIS A 70 5.30 25.27 -0.92
CA HIS A 70 5.50 26.31 -1.92
C HIS A 70 4.25 26.64 -2.76
N GLN A 71 3.18 25.86 -2.62
CA GLN A 71 1.93 26.03 -3.35
C GLN A 71 1.01 26.97 -2.56
N ARG A 72 0.78 28.19 -3.06
CA ARG A 72 0.03 29.23 -2.33
C ARG A 72 -1.47 29.00 -2.27
N ASN A 73 -2.01 28.21 -3.19
CA ASN A 73 -3.44 28.03 -3.35
C ASN A 73 -4.00 26.81 -2.62
N VAL A 74 -3.19 26.15 -1.77
CA VAL A 74 -3.58 24.95 -1.03
C VAL A 74 -3.47 25.13 0.47
N GLU A 75 -4.49 24.67 1.17
CA GLU A 75 -4.50 24.44 2.61
C GLU A 75 -4.49 22.93 2.86
N VAL A 76 -3.61 22.47 3.75
CA VAL A 76 -3.64 21.09 4.25
C VAL A 76 -4.35 21.07 5.59
N ARG A 77 -5.34 20.21 5.75
CA ARG A 77 -6.09 20.01 6.99
C ARG A 77 -5.96 18.55 7.45
N LEU A 78 -5.48 18.36 8.67
CA LEU A 78 -5.49 17.06 9.32
C LEU A 78 -6.90 16.81 9.84
N GLY A 79 -7.51 15.71 9.44
CA GLY A 79 -8.84 15.33 9.91
C GLY A 79 -9.42 14.18 9.10
N GLU A 80 -10.43 13.54 9.67
CA GLU A 80 -11.12 12.43 9.01
C GLU A 80 -12.48 12.90 8.48
N VAL A 81 -12.75 12.58 7.22
CA VAL A 81 -14.06 12.80 6.60
C VAL A 81 -14.91 11.56 6.83
N VAL A 82 -16.09 11.75 7.39
CA VAL A 82 -16.99 10.65 7.80
C VAL A 82 -18.29 10.60 7.01
N ALA A 83 -18.66 11.68 6.31
CA ALA A 83 -19.82 11.69 5.42
C ALA A 83 -19.70 12.78 4.33
N ILE A 84 -20.49 12.62 3.28
CA ILE A 84 -20.57 13.54 2.14
C ILE A 84 -22.04 13.86 1.90
N ASP A 85 -22.40 15.13 2.03
CA ASP A 85 -23.71 15.64 1.64
C ASP A 85 -23.62 16.18 0.21
N LYS A 86 -24.10 15.37 -0.74
CA LYS A 86 -24.08 15.70 -2.17
C LYS A 86 -25.06 16.82 -2.53
N GLN A 87 -26.14 16.99 -1.76
CA GLN A 87 -27.16 18.02 -2.03
C GLN A 87 -26.67 19.39 -1.57
N ALA A 88 -26.18 19.46 -0.33
CA ALA A 88 -25.60 20.68 0.24
C ALA A 88 -24.20 20.99 -0.31
N ARG A 89 -23.55 20.04 -0.98
CA ARG A 89 -22.14 20.10 -1.43
C ARG A 89 -21.18 20.35 -0.26
N GLN A 90 -21.33 19.52 0.76
CA GLN A 90 -20.53 19.59 1.99
C GLN A 90 -19.89 18.25 2.32
N ILE A 91 -18.68 18.28 2.88
CA ILE A 91 -18.13 17.14 3.59
C ILE A 91 -18.30 17.34 5.09
N ARG A 92 -18.56 16.26 5.83
CA ARG A 92 -18.62 16.24 7.29
C ARG A 92 -17.39 15.57 7.85
N MET A 93 -16.74 16.26 8.78
CA MET A 93 -15.55 15.82 9.50
C MET A 93 -15.95 15.04 10.76
N ALA A 94 -15.05 14.16 11.25
CA ALA A 94 -15.25 13.41 12.48
C ALA A 94 -15.39 14.31 13.72
N ASP A 95 -14.79 15.51 13.70
CA ASP A 95 -14.90 16.53 14.76
C ASP A 95 -16.24 17.29 14.75
N GLY A 96 -17.17 16.92 13.86
CA GLY A 96 -18.48 17.55 13.71
C GLY A 96 -18.49 18.79 12.81
N SER A 97 -17.32 19.31 12.40
CA SER A 97 -17.25 20.43 11.48
C SER A 97 -17.60 20.03 10.05
N THR A 98 -17.96 21.01 9.23
CA THR A 98 -18.25 20.83 7.81
C THR A 98 -17.34 21.67 6.93
N LEU A 99 -17.22 21.30 5.66
CA LEU A 99 -16.51 22.06 4.65
C LEU A 99 -17.27 22.01 3.33
N ASP A 100 -17.68 23.18 2.84
CA ASP A 100 -18.31 23.34 1.53
C ASP A 100 -17.32 23.06 0.41
N TYR A 101 -17.82 22.72 -0.78
CA TYR A 101 -17.02 22.61 -1.98
C TYR A 101 -17.77 23.05 -3.24
N ASP A 102 -17.03 23.57 -4.22
CA ASP A 102 -17.51 23.72 -5.60
C ASP A 102 -17.13 22.49 -6.45
N SER A 103 -16.06 21.79 -6.08
CA SER A 103 -15.69 20.47 -6.61
C SER A 103 -15.08 19.61 -5.51
N LEU A 104 -15.33 18.31 -5.55
CA LEU A 104 -14.86 17.34 -4.56
C LEU A 104 -14.08 16.24 -5.26
N LEU A 105 -12.89 15.90 -4.77
CA LEU A 105 -12.11 14.73 -5.19
C LEU A 105 -11.96 13.76 -4.04
N LEU A 106 -12.55 12.56 -4.17
CA LEU A 106 -12.35 11.46 -3.24
C LEU A 106 -11.19 10.57 -3.70
N ALA A 107 -10.14 10.55 -2.90
CA ALA A 107 -8.89 9.84 -3.14
C ALA A 107 -8.44 9.07 -1.89
N THR A 108 -9.39 8.52 -1.12
CA THR A 108 -9.15 7.86 0.17
C THR A 108 -8.56 6.46 0.06
N GLY A 109 -8.44 5.93 -1.17
CA GLY A 109 -7.78 4.66 -1.46
C GLY A 109 -8.53 3.45 -0.94
N ALA A 110 -7.77 2.43 -0.54
CA ALA A 110 -8.27 1.13 -0.08
C ALA A 110 -7.61 0.72 1.25
N THR A 111 -8.37 -0.05 2.03
CA THR A 111 -7.98 -0.80 3.22
C THR A 111 -7.86 -2.30 2.89
N HIS A 112 -7.63 -3.12 3.91
CA HIS A 112 -7.51 -4.57 3.81
C HIS A 112 -8.89 -5.20 3.69
N ALA A 113 -8.99 -6.34 3.00
CA ALA A 113 -10.18 -7.17 3.01
C ALA A 113 -9.84 -8.53 3.60
N TYR A 114 -10.60 -8.96 4.62
CA TYR A 114 -10.48 -10.30 5.22
C TYR A 114 -11.53 -11.28 4.69
N PHE A 115 -12.15 -10.96 3.55
CA PHE A 115 -13.17 -11.78 2.87
C PHE A 115 -14.33 -12.23 3.79
N GLY A 116 -14.74 -11.36 4.72
CA GLY A 116 -15.78 -11.65 5.70
C GLY A 116 -15.28 -12.14 7.06
N ASN A 117 -13.95 -12.26 7.24
CA ASN A 117 -13.32 -12.70 8.48
C ASN A 117 -12.54 -11.56 9.16
N ASP A 118 -13.19 -10.42 9.37
CA ASP A 118 -12.53 -9.20 9.89
C ASP A 118 -11.86 -9.41 11.27
N GLN A 119 -12.30 -10.41 12.04
CA GLN A 119 -11.67 -10.83 13.29
C GLN A 119 -10.22 -11.31 13.13
N TRP A 120 -9.82 -11.76 11.93
CA TRP A 120 -8.44 -12.17 11.67
C TRP A 120 -7.46 -11.00 11.71
N ALA A 121 -7.92 -9.74 11.70
CA ALA A 121 -7.04 -8.58 11.73
C ALA A 121 -6.14 -8.53 12.99
N ASP A 122 -6.62 -9.06 14.11
CA ASP A 122 -5.88 -9.07 15.38
C ASP A 122 -4.68 -10.04 15.32
N ASP A 123 -4.87 -11.21 14.73
CA ASP A 123 -3.85 -12.27 14.65
C ASP A 123 -3.03 -12.23 13.35
N ALA A 124 -3.60 -11.68 12.27
CA ALA A 124 -2.98 -11.49 10.96
C ALA A 124 -3.11 -10.03 10.49
N PRO A 125 -2.31 -9.11 11.05
CA PRO A 125 -2.29 -7.73 10.61
C PRO A 125 -1.79 -7.68 9.15
N GLY A 126 -2.41 -6.81 8.35
CA GLY A 126 -1.89 -6.51 7.02
C GLY A 126 -1.02 -5.26 6.97
N LEU A 127 -0.69 -4.80 5.76
CA LEU A 127 0.32 -3.76 5.55
C LEU A 127 -0.16 -2.66 4.57
N LYS A 128 -0.73 -1.57 5.09
CA LYS A 128 -1.08 -0.37 4.27
C LYS A 128 -0.61 0.96 4.85
N THR A 129 -0.36 1.02 6.15
CA THR A 129 0.04 2.25 6.86
C THR A 129 1.45 2.13 7.46
N LEU A 130 2.04 3.27 7.84
CA LEU A 130 3.30 3.26 8.60
C LEU A 130 3.15 2.57 9.96
N ASP A 131 2.00 2.74 10.62
CA ASP A 131 1.72 2.08 11.90
C ASP A 131 1.68 0.55 11.71
N ASP A 132 1.06 0.07 10.63
CA ASP A 132 1.07 -1.35 10.28
C ASP A 132 2.50 -1.85 10.07
N ALA A 133 3.34 -1.09 9.37
CA ALA A 133 4.73 -1.46 9.13
C ALA A 133 5.55 -1.52 10.43
N ILE A 134 5.36 -0.57 11.34
CA ILE A 134 6.05 -0.54 12.63
C ILE A 134 5.57 -1.70 13.51
N ALA A 135 4.26 -1.94 13.58
CA ALA A 135 3.67 -3.05 14.33
C ALA A 135 4.13 -4.41 13.79
N LEU A 136 4.13 -4.58 12.46
CA LEU A 136 4.62 -5.80 11.82
C LEU A 136 6.11 -6.00 12.09
N ARG A 137 6.93 -4.96 12.00
CA ARG A 137 8.35 -5.03 12.36
C ARG A 137 8.54 -5.51 13.80
N ARG A 138 7.79 -4.93 14.74
CA ARG A 138 7.80 -5.35 16.15
C ARG A 138 7.45 -6.84 16.26
N LYS A 139 6.33 -7.26 15.68
CA LYS A 139 5.85 -8.66 15.71
C LYS A 139 6.88 -9.63 15.16
N LEU A 140 7.52 -9.30 14.03
CA LEU A 140 8.58 -10.10 13.42
C LEU A 140 9.81 -10.25 14.33
N LEU A 141 10.30 -9.15 14.89
CA LEU A 141 11.51 -9.18 15.73
C LEU A 141 11.25 -9.86 17.09
N LEU A 142 10.12 -9.57 17.73
CA LEU A 142 9.71 -10.22 18.98
C LEU A 142 9.53 -11.73 18.82
N ALA A 143 9.16 -12.22 17.64
CA ALA A 143 9.06 -13.67 17.42
C ALA A 143 10.42 -14.37 17.59
N PHE A 144 11.52 -13.76 17.14
CA PHE A 144 12.87 -14.31 17.35
C PHE A 144 13.30 -14.21 18.83
N GLU A 145 13.02 -13.09 19.50
CA GLU A 145 13.30 -12.94 20.94
C GLU A 145 12.53 -13.96 21.80
N ARG A 146 11.25 -14.20 21.47
CA ARG A 146 10.44 -15.20 22.16
C ARG A 146 10.91 -16.62 21.87
N ALA A 147 11.36 -16.90 20.65
CA ALA A 147 11.96 -18.19 20.33
C ALA A 147 13.27 -18.45 21.11
N GLU A 148 14.10 -17.42 21.31
CA GLU A 148 15.34 -17.49 22.10
C GLU A 148 15.06 -17.83 23.57
N ALA A 149 13.98 -17.28 24.13
CA ALA A 149 13.58 -17.48 25.52
C ALA A 149 12.74 -18.75 25.77
N GLU A 150 12.21 -19.39 24.72
CA GLU A 150 11.27 -20.51 24.84
C GLU A 150 12.00 -21.85 25.05
N PRO A 151 11.81 -22.55 26.18
CA PRO A 151 12.43 -23.86 26.42
C PRO A 151 11.74 -25.00 25.67
N ASP A 152 10.42 -24.93 25.42
CA ASP A 152 9.68 -26.00 24.74
C ASP A 152 10.01 -26.02 23.24
N PRO A 153 10.61 -27.11 22.70
CA PRO A 153 10.99 -27.18 21.29
C PRO A 153 9.82 -26.98 20.32
N ALA A 154 8.61 -27.43 20.66
CA ALA A 154 7.45 -27.30 19.80
C ALA A 154 6.96 -25.85 19.73
N LYS A 155 6.91 -25.16 20.89
CA LYS A 155 6.55 -23.74 20.95
C LYS A 155 7.61 -22.85 20.31
N LYS A 156 8.89 -23.17 20.53
CA LYS A 156 10.03 -22.51 19.86
C LYS A 156 9.91 -22.61 18.35
N ALA A 157 9.62 -23.80 17.82
CA ALA A 157 9.39 -23.99 16.39
C ALA A 157 8.18 -23.19 15.88
N ALA A 158 7.12 -23.03 16.68
CA ALA A 158 5.97 -22.21 16.32
C ALA A 158 6.30 -20.70 16.29
N TRP A 159 7.19 -20.21 17.17
CA TRP A 159 7.70 -18.83 17.10
C TRP A 159 8.53 -18.58 15.84
N LEU A 160 9.30 -19.57 15.39
CA LEU A 160 10.08 -19.52 14.16
C LEU A 160 9.29 -19.94 12.90
N SER A 161 7.97 -20.04 13.00
CA SER A 161 7.07 -20.38 11.90
C SER A 161 6.28 -19.13 11.51
N PHE A 162 6.53 -18.64 10.30
CA PHE A 162 5.96 -17.42 9.75
C PHE A 162 5.07 -17.74 8.55
N ALA A 163 3.90 -17.10 8.49
CA ALA A 163 2.98 -17.24 7.37
C ALA A 163 2.63 -15.88 6.78
N ILE A 164 2.81 -15.74 5.47
CA ILE A 164 2.40 -14.58 4.68
C ILE A 164 1.26 -15.04 3.79
N VAL A 165 0.05 -14.57 4.07
CA VAL A 165 -1.16 -14.96 3.34
C VAL A 165 -1.43 -13.95 2.22
N GLY A 166 -1.30 -14.39 0.97
CA GLY A 166 -1.48 -13.59 -0.24
C GLY A 166 -0.24 -13.58 -1.12
N GLY A 167 -0.31 -14.20 -2.30
CA GLY A 167 0.76 -14.31 -3.29
C GLY A 167 0.90 -13.10 -4.22
N GLY A 168 0.33 -11.94 -3.86
CA GLY A 168 0.53 -10.68 -4.59
C GLY A 168 1.93 -10.08 -4.40
N PRO A 169 2.24 -8.93 -5.03
CA PRO A 169 3.55 -8.28 -4.91
C PRO A 169 3.99 -8.09 -3.46
N THR A 170 3.11 -7.55 -2.60
CA THR A 170 3.41 -7.32 -1.18
C THR A 170 3.76 -8.60 -0.43
N GLY A 171 3.03 -9.69 -0.65
CA GLY A 171 3.32 -10.95 0.05
C GLY A 171 4.60 -11.61 -0.43
N VAL A 172 4.89 -11.56 -1.74
CA VAL A 172 6.16 -12.03 -2.30
C VAL A 172 7.34 -11.23 -1.74
N GLU A 173 7.21 -9.90 -1.69
CA GLU A 173 8.24 -9.01 -1.14
C GLU A 173 8.50 -9.28 0.34
N LEU A 174 7.45 -9.43 1.14
CA LEU A 174 7.56 -9.74 2.57
C LEU A 174 8.19 -11.11 2.81
N ALA A 175 7.72 -12.15 2.10
CA ALA A 175 8.20 -13.52 2.31
C ALA A 175 9.69 -13.65 1.97
N GLY A 176 10.12 -13.15 0.80
CA GLY A 176 11.52 -13.25 0.42
C GLY A 176 12.43 -12.35 1.28
N THR A 177 11.96 -11.17 1.68
CA THR A 177 12.72 -10.30 2.59
C THR A 177 12.87 -10.90 3.99
N LEU A 178 11.82 -11.52 4.54
CA LEU A 178 11.87 -12.18 5.84
C LEU A 178 12.80 -13.39 5.83
N ALA A 179 12.76 -14.21 4.78
CA ALA A 179 13.68 -15.31 4.58
C ALA A 179 15.15 -14.85 4.54
N GLU A 180 15.43 -13.71 3.91
CA GLU A 180 16.76 -13.11 3.86
C GLU A 180 17.21 -12.62 5.25
N ILE A 181 16.33 -11.96 6.00
CA ILE A 181 16.63 -11.50 7.37
C ILE A 181 17.00 -12.67 8.27
N ALA A 182 16.18 -13.72 8.27
CA ALA A 182 16.39 -14.90 9.10
C ALA A 182 17.73 -15.58 8.81
N ARG A 183 18.09 -15.73 7.52
CA ARG A 183 19.29 -16.47 7.09
C ARG A 183 20.58 -15.66 7.12
N HIS A 184 20.51 -14.35 6.88
CA HIS A 184 21.71 -13.53 6.68
C HIS A 184 21.87 -12.43 7.73
N THR A 185 20.79 -11.75 8.11
CA THR A 185 20.87 -10.60 9.03
C THR A 185 20.96 -11.04 10.49
N LEU A 186 20.16 -12.02 10.92
CA LEU A 186 20.06 -12.41 12.34
C LEU A 186 20.96 -13.58 12.73
N ARG A 187 21.65 -14.22 11.77
CA ARG A 187 22.35 -15.51 11.94
C ARG A 187 23.28 -15.59 13.17
N ASN A 188 23.92 -14.48 13.54
CA ASN A 188 24.91 -14.44 14.62
C ASN A 188 24.45 -13.61 15.84
N GLU A 189 23.16 -13.29 15.94
CA GLU A 189 22.62 -12.42 17.00
C GLU A 189 21.96 -13.19 18.15
N PHE A 190 21.67 -14.48 17.95
CA PHE A 190 21.00 -15.35 18.92
C PHE A 190 21.91 -16.50 19.36
N ARG A 191 21.72 -17.01 20.59
CA ARG A 191 22.58 -18.04 21.21
C ARG A 191 21.87 -19.39 21.39
N HIS A 192 20.55 -19.38 21.59
CA HIS A 192 19.75 -20.58 21.88
C HIS A 192 18.84 -21.00 20.71
N ILE A 193 18.77 -20.20 19.65
CA ILE A 193 18.15 -20.54 18.38
C ILE A 193 19.12 -20.32 17.22
N ASP A 194 18.86 -21.03 16.12
CA ASP A 194 19.37 -20.66 14.81
C ASP A 194 18.26 -19.94 14.04
N PRO A 195 18.32 -18.61 13.84
CA PRO A 195 17.32 -17.88 13.06
C PRO A 195 17.18 -18.40 11.63
N ALA A 196 18.24 -18.99 11.04
CA ALA A 196 18.18 -19.54 9.69
C ALA A 196 17.28 -20.79 9.58
N SER A 197 16.90 -21.40 10.71
CA SER A 197 15.92 -22.49 10.78
C SER A 197 14.46 -22.04 10.64
N ALA A 198 14.22 -20.72 10.62
CA ALA A 198 12.87 -20.16 10.49
C ALA A 198 12.17 -20.65 9.21
N LYS A 199 10.92 -21.09 9.37
CA LYS A 199 10.06 -21.54 8.27
C LYS A 199 9.19 -20.38 7.81
N VAL A 200 9.50 -19.83 6.65
CA VAL A 200 8.72 -18.76 6.02
C VAL A 200 7.83 -19.36 4.95
N ARG A 201 6.50 -19.27 5.14
CA ARG A 201 5.49 -19.77 4.20
C ARG A 201 4.79 -18.62 3.49
N LEU A 202 4.74 -18.68 2.17
CA LEU A 202 3.88 -17.82 1.35
C LEU A 202 2.66 -18.63 0.90
N VAL A 203 1.48 -18.27 1.40
CA VAL A 203 0.22 -18.98 1.16
C VAL A 203 -0.63 -18.19 0.16
N GLU A 204 -1.03 -18.81 -0.94
CA GLU A 204 -1.86 -18.21 -1.98
C GLU A 204 -3.03 -19.14 -2.33
N ALA A 205 -4.25 -18.61 -2.30
CA ALA A 205 -5.44 -19.40 -2.60
C ALA A 205 -5.50 -19.84 -4.08
N GLY A 206 -5.06 -18.98 -4.99
CA GLY A 206 -4.97 -19.26 -6.42
C GLY A 206 -3.82 -20.21 -6.77
N PRO A 207 -3.73 -20.64 -8.04
CA PRO A 207 -2.76 -21.65 -8.47
C PRO A 207 -1.32 -21.12 -8.54
N ARG A 208 -1.12 -19.79 -8.56
CA ARG A 208 0.20 -19.16 -8.74
C ARG A 208 0.31 -17.81 -8.06
N VAL A 209 1.52 -17.50 -7.59
CA VAL A 209 1.91 -16.16 -7.12
C VAL A 209 1.97 -15.17 -8.28
N LEU A 210 1.78 -13.89 -7.97
CA LEU A 210 1.87 -12.78 -8.91
C LEU A 210 0.99 -13.04 -10.15
N SER A 211 -0.28 -13.39 -9.92
CA SER A 211 -1.23 -13.78 -10.98
C SER A 211 -1.47 -12.69 -12.02
N SER A 212 -1.20 -11.43 -11.69
CA SER A 212 -1.21 -10.29 -12.61
C SER A 212 -0.04 -10.27 -13.60
N PHE A 213 1.01 -11.06 -13.36
CA PHE A 213 2.15 -11.20 -14.26
C PHE A 213 1.95 -12.37 -15.23
N PRO A 214 2.65 -12.36 -16.39
CA PRO A 214 2.77 -13.52 -17.25
C PRO A 214 3.21 -14.76 -16.47
N GLU A 215 2.65 -15.92 -16.81
CA GLU A 215 2.87 -17.18 -16.08
C GLU A 215 4.35 -17.57 -15.95
N VAL A 216 5.14 -17.32 -17.00
CA VAL A 216 6.60 -17.53 -16.99
C VAL A 216 7.29 -16.71 -15.89
N LEU A 217 6.85 -15.47 -15.65
CA LEU A 217 7.39 -14.62 -14.59
C LEU A 217 6.91 -15.09 -13.20
N SER A 218 5.66 -15.52 -13.06
CA SER A 218 5.16 -16.14 -11.84
C SER A 218 6.00 -17.37 -11.43
N LEU A 219 6.31 -18.24 -12.39
CA LEU A 219 7.12 -19.45 -12.16
C LEU A 219 8.56 -19.10 -11.75
N LYS A 220 9.17 -18.10 -12.42
CA LYS A 220 10.50 -17.61 -12.05
C LYS A 220 10.52 -16.99 -10.65
N ALA A 221 9.47 -16.27 -10.26
CA ALA A 221 9.35 -15.70 -8.93
C ALA A 221 9.26 -16.78 -7.86
N ARG A 222 8.43 -17.80 -8.07
CA ARG A 222 8.35 -18.98 -7.20
C ARG A 222 9.71 -19.65 -7.00
N ARG A 223 10.43 -19.95 -8.08
CA ARG A 223 11.78 -20.56 -7.99
C ARG A 223 12.77 -19.71 -7.22
N GLN A 224 12.69 -18.38 -7.36
CA GLN A 224 13.56 -17.46 -6.61
C GLN A 224 13.22 -17.45 -5.11
N LEU A 225 11.93 -17.46 -4.75
CA LEU A 225 11.47 -17.60 -3.36
C LEU A 225 11.92 -18.92 -2.74
N GLU A 226 11.73 -20.03 -3.45
CA GLU A 226 12.14 -21.37 -2.99
C GLU A 226 13.66 -21.45 -2.82
N LYS A 227 14.44 -20.84 -3.71
CA LYS A 227 15.91 -20.74 -3.56
C LYS A 227 16.32 -19.91 -2.34
N LEU A 228 15.55 -18.88 -1.99
CA LEU A 228 15.73 -18.13 -0.74
C LEU A 228 15.28 -18.93 0.49
N GLY A 229 14.66 -20.10 0.31
CA GLY A 229 14.16 -21.00 1.34
C GLY A 229 12.79 -20.61 1.90
N VAL A 230 11.95 -19.98 1.07
CA VAL A 230 10.52 -19.77 1.32
C VAL A 230 9.74 -20.99 0.81
N GLU A 231 8.83 -21.50 1.64
CA GLU A 231 7.87 -22.54 1.24
C GLU A 231 6.66 -21.88 0.58
N VAL A 232 6.46 -22.10 -0.72
CA VAL A 232 5.36 -21.50 -1.50
C VAL A 232 4.20 -22.48 -1.61
N LEU A 233 3.10 -22.18 -0.93
CA LEU A 233 1.89 -22.98 -0.87
C LEU A 233 0.80 -22.32 -1.72
N THR A 234 0.41 -22.94 -2.83
CA THR A 234 -0.60 -22.42 -3.76
C THR A 234 -1.79 -23.36 -3.89
N GLY A 235 -2.95 -22.84 -4.27
CA GLY A 235 -4.15 -23.64 -4.58
C GLY A 235 -4.97 -24.05 -3.36
N THR A 236 -4.62 -23.62 -2.16
CA THR A 236 -5.38 -23.89 -0.94
C THR A 236 -5.59 -22.60 -0.17
N PRO A 237 -6.85 -22.17 0.03
CA PRO A 237 -7.13 -20.98 0.82
C PRO A 237 -6.91 -21.23 2.31
N VAL A 238 -6.59 -20.16 3.04
CA VAL A 238 -6.65 -20.16 4.50
C VAL A 238 -8.12 -20.10 4.92
N SER A 239 -8.53 -21.02 5.79
CA SER A 239 -9.92 -21.14 6.27
C SER A 239 -10.12 -20.57 7.67
N ASP A 240 -9.05 -20.43 8.45
CA ASP A 240 -9.09 -19.94 9.83
C ASP A 240 -7.72 -19.41 10.27
N ILE A 241 -7.71 -18.43 11.17
CA ILE A 241 -6.51 -17.81 11.74
C ILE A 241 -6.78 -17.48 13.20
N ASP A 242 -5.85 -17.83 14.08
CA ASP A 242 -5.85 -17.44 15.49
C ASP A 242 -4.42 -17.14 15.99
N SER A 243 -4.31 -16.77 17.27
CA SER A 243 -3.02 -16.49 17.94
C SER A 243 -2.00 -17.64 17.97
N GLN A 244 -2.40 -18.86 17.61
CA GLN A 244 -1.56 -20.06 17.60
C GLN A 244 -1.12 -20.45 16.18
N GLY A 245 -1.89 -20.07 15.14
CA GLY A 245 -1.57 -20.44 13.76
C GLY A 245 -2.70 -20.17 12.78
N PHE A 246 -2.73 -20.99 11.72
CA PHE A 246 -3.72 -20.88 10.66
C PHE A 246 -4.11 -22.27 10.14
N LYS A 247 -5.30 -22.38 9.53
CA LYS A 247 -5.76 -23.61 8.87
C LYS A 247 -5.61 -23.52 7.37
N LEU A 248 -5.00 -24.55 6.77
CA LEU A 248 -4.86 -24.72 5.34
C LEU A 248 -5.68 -25.96 4.94
N GLY A 249 -6.86 -25.75 4.36
CA GLY A 249 -7.88 -26.80 4.30
C GLY A 249 -8.27 -27.24 5.71
N ASP A 250 -8.15 -28.54 5.99
CA ASP A 250 -8.45 -29.13 7.31
C ASP A 250 -7.21 -29.22 8.23
N GLN A 251 -6.02 -28.88 7.73
CA GLN A 251 -4.78 -28.98 8.49
C GLN A 251 -4.47 -27.69 9.24
N PHE A 252 -4.31 -27.79 10.56
CA PHE A 252 -3.77 -26.70 11.38
C PHE A 252 -2.24 -26.62 11.25
N VAL A 253 -1.73 -25.42 11.03
CA VAL A 253 -0.30 -25.12 10.90
C VAL A 253 0.09 -24.12 12.01
N PRO A 254 0.91 -24.54 13.00
CA PRO A 254 1.38 -23.63 14.05
C PRO A 254 2.24 -22.50 13.48
N ALA A 255 1.88 -21.27 13.80
CA ALA A 255 2.62 -20.07 13.43
C ALA A 255 2.24 -18.92 14.35
N ARG A 256 3.21 -18.36 15.07
CA ARG A 256 2.97 -17.21 15.96
C ARG A 256 2.91 -15.88 15.22
N THR A 257 3.39 -15.88 13.98
CA THR A 257 3.40 -14.69 13.14
C THR A 257 2.74 -14.98 11.82
N VAL A 258 1.46 -14.63 11.73
CA VAL A 258 0.70 -14.60 10.49
C VAL A 258 0.58 -13.16 10.02
N VAL A 259 0.74 -12.93 8.72
CA VAL A 259 0.70 -11.61 8.08
C VAL A 259 -0.27 -11.66 6.91
N TRP A 260 -1.20 -10.72 6.87
CA TRP A 260 -2.22 -10.67 5.82
C TRP A 260 -1.80 -9.72 4.68
N ALA A 261 -1.50 -10.30 3.52
CA ALA A 261 -1.11 -9.60 2.29
C ALA A 261 -2.09 -9.87 1.13
N ALA A 262 -3.26 -10.44 1.42
CA ALA A 262 -4.32 -10.75 0.46
C ALA A 262 -5.46 -9.74 0.56
N GLY A 263 -6.18 -9.50 -0.54
CA GLY A 263 -7.42 -8.73 -0.51
C GLY A 263 -7.27 -7.23 -0.23
N VAL A 264 -7.97 -6.42 -1.03
CA VAL A 264 -8.12 -4.99 -0.78
C VAL A 264 -9.60 -4.65 -0.81
N ALA A 265 -10.04 -3.82 0.12
CA ALA A 265 -11.38 -3.25 0.15
C ALA A 265 -11.26 -1.74 0.02
N ALA A 266 -12.16 -1.10 -0.74
CA ALA A 266 -12.22 0.35 -0.83
C ALA A 266 -12.50 1.00 0.54
N SER A 267 -12.15 2.28 0.66
CA SER A 267 -12.48 3.06 1.85
C SER A 267 -13.98 2.99 2.22
N PRO A 268 -14.34 2.81 3.50
CA PRO A 268 -15.74 2.82 3.96
C PRO A 268 -16.50 4.09 3.61
N LEU A 269 -15.81 5.21 3.40
CA LEU A 269 -16.40 6.49 2.97
C LEU A 269 -17.21 6.34 1.67
N ALA A 270 -16.87 5.39 0.79
CA ALA A 270 -17.65 5.12 -0.41
C ALA A 270 -19.12 4.80 -0.10
N ARG A 271 -19.41 4.15 1.04
CA ARG A 271 -20.78 3.78 1.43
C ARG A 271 -21.66 5.00 1.71
N THR A 272 -21.07 6.13 2.11
CA THR A 272 -21.81 7.37 2.38
C THR A 272 -22.25 8.08 1.11
N LEU A 273 -21.80 7.64 -0.07
CA LEU A 273 -22.22 8.20 -1.34
C LEU A 273 -23.59 7.68 -1.79
N GLU A 274 -24.10 6.60 -1.19
CA GLU A 274 -25.40 6.00 -1.53
C GLU A 274 -25.52 5.69 -3.03
N VAL A 275 -24.45 5.13 -3.60
CA VAL A 275 -24.38 4.71 -5.01
C VAL A 275 -24.00 3.23 -5.10
N PRO A 276 -24.28 2.57 -6.24
CA PRO A 276 -23.83 1.20 -6.45
C PRO A 276 -22.31 1.08 -6.30
N LEU A 277 -21.89 0.17 -5.42
CA LEU A 277 -20.49 -0.20 -5.23
C LEU A 277 -20.22 -1.58 -5.83
N ASP A 278 -18.99 -1.82 -6.27
CA ASP A 278 -18.58 -3.17 -6.67
C ASP A 278 -18.33 -4.08 -5.45
N ARG A 279 -17.97 -5.35 -5.70
CA ARG A 279 -17.71 -6.33 -4.62
C ARG A 279 -16.58 -5.92 -3.68
N ALA A 280 -15.64 -5.09 -4.13
CA ALA A 280 -14.55 -4.57 -3.32
C ALA A 280 -14.94 -3.24 -2.63
N GLY A 281 -16.17 -2.76 -2.78
CA GLY A 281 -16.65 -1.49 -2.22
C GLY A 281 -16.25 -0.26 -3.04
N ARG A 282 -15.71 -0.43 -4.25
CA ARG A 282 -15.28 0.68 -5.10
C ARG A 282 -16.47 1.35 -5.77
N VAL A 283 -16.35 2.65 -5.99
CA VAL A 283 -17.38 3.48 -6.63
C VAL A 283 -17.30 3.32 -8.15
N GLN A 284 -18.40 2.95 -8.79
CA GLN A 284 -18.47 2.94 -10.25
C GLN A 284 -18.53 4.38 -10.78
N VAL A 285 -17.47 4.80 -11.46
CA VAL A 285 -17.33 6.17 -12.00
C VAL A 285 -17.61 6.23 -13.49
N GLN A 286 -17.93 7.42 -13.96
CA GLN A 286 -17.99 7.74 -15.38
C GLN A 286 -16.58 7.75 -16.02
N PRO A 287 -16.48 7.72 -17.36
CA PRO A 287 -15.18 7.74 -18.04
C PRO A 287 -14.33 8.99 -17.77
N ASP A 288 -14.93 10.07 -17.27
CA ASP A 288 -14.27 11.29 -16.81
C ASP A 288 -13.95 11.29 -15.30
N LEU A 289 -14.07 10.13 -14.65
CA LEU A 289 -13.88 9.90 -13.21
C LEU A 289 -14.88 10.63 -12.30
N THR A 290 -15.97 11.17 -12.85
CA THR A 290 -17.05 11.75 -12.06
C THR A 290 -17.99 10.69 -11.53
N LEU A 291 -18.68 11.02 -10.44
CA LEU A 291 -19.79 10.25 -9.92
C LEU A 291 -21.02 10.47 -10.82
N PRO A 292 -21.73 9.40 -11.25
CA PRO A 292 -22.94 9.56 -12.05
C PRO A 292 -23.95 10.52 -11.41
N GLY A 293 -24.40 11.52 -12.17
CA GLY A 293 -25.33 12.57 -11.71
C GLY A 293 -24.70 13.71 -10.91
N HIS A 294 -23.40 13.65 -10.61
CA HIS A 294 -22.67 14.63 -9.81
C HIS A 294 -21.37 15.04 -10.50
N PRO A 295 -21.43 15.88 -11.55
CA PRO A 295 -20.24 16.27 -12.32
C PRO A 295 -19.18 17.00 -11.47
N GLU A 296 -19.58 17.62 -10.35
CA GLU A 296 -18.68 18.26 -9.40
C GLU A 296 -17.88 17.30 -8.50
N LEU A 297 -18.25 16.00 -8.45
CA LEU A 297 -17.68 15.00 -7.56
C LEU A 297 -16.88 13.97 -8.34
N PHE A 298 -15.58 13.94 -8.14
CA PHE A 298 -14.63 13.00 -8.73
C PHE A 298 -14.26 11.92 -7.73
N VAL A 299 -14.03 10.70 -8.23
CA VAL A 299 -13.48 9.59 -7.45
C VAL A 299 -12.29 9.00 -8.18
N ALA A 300 -11.15 8.86 -7.50
CA ALA A 300 -9.89 8.45 -8.12
C ALA A 300 -9.05 7.52 -7.23
N GLY A 301 -8.07 6.87 -7.85
CA GLY A 301 -7.22 5.87 -7.20
C GLY A 301 -8.01 4.60 -6.87
N ASP A 302 -7.58 3.88 -5.83
CA ASP A 302 -8.14 2.57 -5.49
C ASP A 302 -9.62 2.61 -5.05
N LEU A 303 -10.17 3.80 -4.78
CA LEU A 303 -11.59 4.00 -4.47
C LEU A 303 -12.47 3.89 -5.74
N ALA A 304 -11.91 4.14 -6.92
CA ALA A 304 -12.65 4.16 -8.18
C ALA A 304 -12.66 2.79 -8.86
N ALA A 305 -13.81 2.42 -9.42
CA ALA A 305 -13.97 1.33 -10.36
C ALA A 305 -14.27 1.91 -11.74
N LEU A 306 -13.31 1.74 -12.67
CA LEU A 306 -13.44 2.15 -14.06
C LEU A 306 -12.90 1.04 -14.97
N ASN A 307 -13.62 0.75 -16.05
CA ASN A 307 -13.14 -0.14 -17.10
C ASN A 307 -12.41 0.64 -18.18
N GLN A 308 -11.31 0.07 -18.66
CA GLN A 308 -10.59 0.53 -19.84
C GLN A 308 -11.40 0.18 -21.10
N ALA A 309 -11.03 0.79 -22.23
CA ALA A 309 -11.68 0.53 -23.53
C ALA A 309 -11.64 -0.94 -23.97
N ASN A 310 -10.69 -1.73 -23.47
CA ASN A 310 -10.56 -3.17 -23.73
C ASN A 310 -11.42 -4.05 -22.79
N GLY A 311 -12.31 -3.44 -22.00
CA GLY A 311 -13.18 -4.13 -21.04
C GLY A 311 -12.50 -4.56 -19.73
N LYS A 312 -11.18 -4.41 -19.60
CA LYS A 312 -10.48 -4.73 -18.35
C LYS A 312 -10.59 -3.57 -17.35
N PRO A 313 -10.70 -3.83 -16.04
CA PRO A 313 -10.66 -2.77 -15.05
C PRO A 313 -9.30 -2.05 -15.08
N VAL A 314 -9.30 -0.77 -14.73
CA VAL A 314 -8.06 -0.06 -14.39
C VAL A 314 -7.50 -0.67 -13.10
N PRO A 315 -6.21 -1.05 -13.05
CA PRO A 315 -5.63 -1.68 -11.87
C PRO A 315 -5.52 -0.71 -10.68
N GLY A 316 -5.73 -1.22 -9.47
CA GLY A 316 -5.50 -0.49 -8.21
C GLY A 316 -4.00 -0.41 -7.88
N VAL A 317 -3.30 0.47 -8.59
CA VAL A 317 -1.84 0.64 -8.48
C VAL A 317 -1.46 2.12 -8.48
N ALA A 318 -0.33 2.45 -7.85
CA ALA A 318 0.15 3.83 -7.74
C ALA A 318 0.24 4.57 -9.09
N PRO A 319 0.76 3.99 -10.20
CA PRO A 319 0.77 4.66 -11.51
C PRO A 319 -0.63 5.07 -11.99
N ALA A 320 -1.64 4.21 -11.85
CA ALA A 320 -3.02 4.51 -12.22
C ALA A 320 -3.58 5.66 -11.38
N ALA A 321 -3.39 5.62 -10.05
CA ALA A 321 -3.81 6.69 -9.16
C ALA A 321 -3.18 8.05 -9.50
N LYS A 322 -1.86 8.07 -9.81
CA LYS A 322 -1.16 9.30 -10.25
C LYS A 322 -1.73 9.85 -11.57
N GLN A 323 -2.03 8.98 -12.53
CA GLN A 323 -2.61 9.36 -13.81
C GLN A 323 -4.04 9.89 -13.63
N MET A 324 -4.87 9.20 -12.84
CA MET A 324 -6.22 9.65 -12.50
C MET A 324 -6.21 11.02 -11.83
N GLY A 325 -5.33 11.25 -10.86
CA GLY A 325 -5.19 12.55 -10.20
C GLY A 325 -4.82 13.68 -11.19
N LYS A 326 -3.88 13.43 -12.10
CA LYS A 326 -3.53 14.39 -13.16
C LYS A 326 -4.70 14.66 -14.10
N TYR A 327 -5.42 13.62 -14.50
CA TYR A 327 -6.59 13.74 -15.37
C TYR A 327 -7.70 14.59 -14.74
N VAL A 328 -8.04 14.35 -13.46
CA VAL A 328 -9.02 15.17 -12.73
C VAL A 328 -8.60 16.65 -12.73
N ALA A 329 -7.31 16.93 -12.52
CA ALA A 329 -6.80 18.29 -12.60
C ALA A 329 -6.93 18.92 -14.01
N GLU A 330 -6.79 18.13 -15.07
CA GLU A 330 -7.01 18.60 -16.44
C GLU A 330 -8.48 18.92 -16.72
N VAL A 331 -9.43 18.09 -16.25
CA VAL A 331 -10.87 18.37 -16.34
C VAL A 331 -11.21 19.64 -15.58
N ILE A 332 -10.76 19.78 -14.33
CA ILE A 332 -11.00 20.98 -13.52
C ILE A 332 -10.40 22.22 -14.19
N ARG A 333 -9.18 22.12 -14.74
CA ARG A 333 -8.56 23.23 -15.49
C ARG A 333 -9.40 23.60 -16.71
N ALA A 334 -9.85 22.65 -17.51
CA ALA A 334 -10.71 22.92 -18.65
C ALA A 334 -11.97 23.71 -18.23
N ARG A 335 -12.65 23.27 -17.17
CA ARG A 335 -13.82 23.96 -16.62
C ARG A 335 -13.51 25.39 -16.15
N LEU A 336 -12.41 25.59 -15.41
CA LEU A 336 -11.99 26.91 -14.92
C LEU A 336 -11.74 27.91 -16.05
N HIS A 337 -11.22 27.44 -17.19
CA HIS A 337 -10.89 28.28 -18.35
C HIS A 337 -11.98 28.31 -19.42
N GLY A 338 -13.15 27.70 -19.18
CA GLY A 338 -14.23 27.59 -20.17
C GLY A 338 -13.82 26.85 -21.45
N LYS A 339 -12.85 25.93 -21.34
CA LYS A 339 -12.34 25.12 -22.45
C LYS A 339 -13.07 23.78 -22.51
N PRO A 340 -13.11 23.13 -23.68
CA PRO A 340 -13.60 21.75 -23.78
C PRO A 340 -12.85 20.83 -22.84
N GLU A 341 -13.58 19.95 -22.15
CA GLU A 341 -12.99 18.93 -21.29
C GLU A 341 -12.14 17.94 -22.12
N PRO A 342 -11.08 17.37 -21.53
CA PRO A 342 -10.35 16.29 -22.20
C PRO A 342 -11.30 15.11 -22.46
N GLY A 343 -10.96 14.28 -23.45
CA GLY A 343 -11.69 13.03 -23.68
C GLY A 343 -11.62 12.07 -22.48
N PRO A 344 -12.28 10.89 -22.57
CA PRO A 344 -12.30 9.90 -21.50
C PRO A 344 -10.92 9.55 -20.96
N PHE A 345 -10.83 9.26 -19.65
CA PHE A 345 -9.60 8.79 -19.02
C PHE A 345 -9.10 7.50 -19.69
N LYS A 346 -7.81 7.49 -20.04
CA LYS A 346 -7.13 6.33 -20.62
C LYS A 346 -5.91 6.00 -19.77
N TYR A 347 -5.93 4.85 -19.13
CA TYR A 347 -4.79 4.35 -18.39
C TYR A 347 -3.66 3.94 -19.34
N ALA A 348 -2.49 4.52 -19.14
CA ALA A 348 -1.26 4.11 -19.80
C ALA A 348 -0.49 3.16 -18.88
N ASP A 349 -0.41 1.88 -19.23
CA ASP A 349 0.33 0.90 -18.46
C ASP A 349 1.85 1.11 -18.62
N TYR A 350 2.50 1.56 -17.55
CA TYR A 350 3.96 1.73 -17.50
C TYR A 350 4.70 0.46 -17.07
N GLY A 351 3.99 -0.67 -17.00
CA GLY A 351 4.51 -1.96 -16.62
C GLY A 351 4.46 -2.23 -15.12
N ASN A 352 4.85 -3.45 -14.77
CA ASN A 352 4.80 -3.98 -13.42
C ASN A 352 6.20 -4.40 -12.96
N LEU A 353 6.52 -4.09 -11.71
CA LEU A 353 7.75 -4.51 -11.06
C LEU A 353 7.40 -5.13 -9.72
N ALA A 354 8.08 -6.22 -9.37
CA ALA A 354 8.01 -6.81 -8.04
C ALA A 354 9.40 -7.26 -7.61
N THR A 355 9.78 -6.89 -6.38
CA THR A 355 10.98 -7.43 -5.73
C THR A 355 10.67 -8.74 -5.03
N ILE A 356 11.64 -9.65 -4.98
CA ILE A 356 11.51 -10.93 -4.27
C ILE A 356 12.50 -10.93 -3.11
N GLY A 357 13.74 -10.53 -3.36
CA GLY A 357 14.80 -10.38 -2.37
C GLY A 357 15.99 -9.68 -2.99
N ARG A 358 17.14 -9.68 -2.31
CA ARG A 358 18.36 -9.13 -2.86
C ARG A 358 18.74 -9.79 -4.18
N MET A 359 19.00 -8.98 -5.20
CA MET A 359 19.37 -9.42 -6.56
C MET A 359 18.30 -10.30 -7.25
N ALA A 360 17.07 -10.31 -6.72
CA ALA A 360 15.96 -11.13 -7.18
C ALA A 360 14.73 -10.24 -7.37
N ALA A 361 14.35 -9.98 -8.62
CA ALA A 361 13.15 -9.24 -8.98
C ALA A 361 12.57 -9.75 -10.30
N ILE A 362 11.35 -9.30 -10.60
CA ILE A 362 10.73 -9.47 -11.91
C ILE A 362 10.21 -8.12 -12.43
N VAL A 363 10.37 -7.91 -13.73
CA VAL A 363 9.92 -6.69 -14.43
C VAL A 363 9.18 -7.11 -15.69
N HIS A 364 8.01 -6.51 -15.90
CA HIS A 364 7.18 -6.71 -17.07
C HIS A 364 6.82 -5.34 -17.67
N LEU A 365 7.39 -5.04 -18.84
CA LEU A 365 7.22 -3.78 -19.57
C LEU A 365 6.77 -4.07 -21.00
N GLY A 366 5.47 -4.25 -21.20
CA GLY A 366 4.91 -4.65 -22.48
C GLY A 366 5.53 -5.97 -22.95
N ARG A 367 6.31 -5.96 -24.04
CA ARG A 367 6.98 -7.16 -24.56
C ARG A 367 8.28 -7.52 -23.82
N LEU A 368 8.85 -6.59 -23.06
CA LEU A 368 10.08 -6.82 -22.32
C LEU A 368 9.78 -7.51 -20.99
N GLN A 369 10.38 -8.68 -20.78
CA GLN A 369 10.27 -9.45 -19.55
C GLN A 369 11.68 -9.70 -18.98
N LEU A 370 11.99 -9.11 -17.83
CA LEU A 370 13.27 -9.30 -17.15
C LEU A 370 13.07 -10.07 -15.84
N SER A 371 14.08 -10.83 -15.44
CA SER A 371 14.09 -11.58 -14.17
C SER A 371 15.47 -11.66 -13.55
N GLY A 372 15.55 -11.78 -12.23
CA GLY A 372 16.81 -11.95 -11.49
C GLY A 372 17.58 -10.63 -11.34
N ILE A 373 18.90 -10.69 -11.43
CA ILE A 373 19.77 -9.54 -11.11
C ILE A 373 19.55 -8.33 -12.03
N LEU A 374 19.30 -8.54 -13.33
CA LEU A 374 19.04 -7.46 -14.28
C LEU A 374 17.70 -6.77 -13.99
N ALA A 375 16.68 -7.54 -13.63
CA ALA A 375 15.40 -7.00 -13.18
C ALA A 375 15.54 -6.25 -11.86
N TRP A 376 16.42 -6.70 -10.97
CA TRP A 376 16.68 -6.05 -9.69
C TRP A 376 17.36 -4.69 -9.87
N TRP A 377 18.37 -4.58 -10.75
CA TRP A 377 18.97 -3.29 -11.12
C TRP A 377 17.96 -2.34 -11.76
N PHE A 378 17.11 -2.85 -12.65
CA PHE A 378 16.03 -2.06 -13.23
C PHE A 378 15.04 -1.57 -12.17
N TRP A 379 14.62 -2.46 -11.27
CA TRP A 379 13.74 -2.12 -10.15
C TRP A 379 14.35 -1.02 -9.30
N LEU A 380 15.65 -1.12 -8.97
CA LEU A 380 16.36 -0.11 -8.19
C LEU A 380 16.33 1.23 -8.90
N ALA A 381 16.71 1.29 -10.18
CA ALA A 381 16.71 2.52 -10.97
C ALA A 381 15.31 3.14 -11.08
N ALA A 382 14.29 2.34 -11.35
CA ALA A 382 12.91 2.80 -11.46
C ALA A 382 12.36 3.34 -10.14
N HIS A 383 12.62 2.66 -9.01
CA HIS A 383 12.15 3.12 -7.70
C HIS A 383 12.88 4.38 -7.25
N VAL A 384 14.18 4.49 -7.51
CA VAL A 384 14.92 5.75 -7.32
C VAL A 384 14.30 6.85 -8.15
N PHE A 385 13.98 6.60 -9.43
CA PHE A 385 13.34 7.58 -10.31
C PHE A 385 11.98 8.04 -9.78
N PHE A 386 11.12 7.12 -9.32
CA PHE A 386 9.82 7.48 -8.76
C PHE A 386 9.92 8.10 -7.35
N LEU A 387 11.01 7.86 -6.63
CA LEU A 387 11.40 8.55 -5.40
C LEU A 387 11.92 9.97 -5.66
N ILE A 388 12.25 10.38 -6.90
CA ILE A 388 12.79 11.72 -7.22
C ILE A 388 11.86 12.87 -6.76
N GLY A 389 10.60 12.60 -6.42
CA GLY A 389 9.70 13.55 -5.76
C GLY A 389 9.94 13.79 -4.26
N PHE A 390 10.80 13.00 -3.60
CA PHE A 390 11.12 13.06 -2.16
C PHE A 390 12.54 13.57 -1.94
N ARG A 391 12.70 14.51 -1.01
CA ARG A 391 14.00 15.14 -0.69
C ARG A 391 15.02 14.16 -0.10
N ASN A 392 14.57 13.03 0.45
CA ASN A 392 15.40 11.99 1.08
C ASN A 392 16.05 11.00 0.10
N ARG A 393 15.98 11.24 -1.21
CA ARG A 393 16.54 10.34 -2.25
C ARG A 393 18.00 9.92 -2.02
N ILE A 394 18.85 10.83 -1.58
CA ILE A 394 20.28 10.54 -1.32
C ILE A 394 20.41 9.66 -0.08
N VAL A 395 19.63 9.93 0.96
CA VAL A 395 19.62 9.12 2.20
C VAL A 395 19.09 7.72 1.90
N VAL A 396 18.02 7.57 1.11
CA VAL A 396 17.51 6.25 0.70
C VAL A 396 18.55 5.49 -0.13
N LEU A 397 19.19 6.15 -1.10
CA LEU A 397 20.27 5.57 -1.89
C LEU A 397 21.46 5.12 -1.03
N LEU A 398 21.88 5.95 -0.07
CA LEU A 398 22.97 5.63 0.85
C LEU A 398 22.58 4.50 1.82
N ASN A 399 21.37 4.55 2.39
CA ASN A 399 20.85 3.49 3.27
C ASN A 399 20.76 2.15 2.51
N TRP A 400 20.32 2.16 1.25
CA TRP A 400 20.32 0.98 0.40
C TRP A 400 21.73 0.50 0.06
N ALA A 401 22.67 1.40 -0.26
CA ALA A 401 24.06 1.04 -0.52
C ALA A 401 24.73 0.42 0.71
N VAL A 402 24.50 0.98 1.90
CA VAL A 402 25.00 0.47 3.18
C VAL A 402 24.34 -0.86 3.53
N ALA A 403 23.02 -0.98 3.45
CA ALA A 403 22.30 -2.24 3.71
C ALA A 403 22.75 -3.35 2.74
N TYR A 404 23.02 -3.00 1.48
CA TYR A 404 23.56 -3.91 0.49
C TYR A 404 25.00 -4.33 0.84
N TRP A 405 25.90 -3.43 1.23
CA TRP A 405 27.29 -3.85 1.50
C TRP A 405 27.45 -4.58 2.85
N SER A 406 26.68 -4.17 3.86
CA SER A 406 26.90 -4.61 5.24
C SER A 406 26.00 -5.76 5.70
N TYR A 407 24.91 -6.07 4.98
CA TYR A 407 23.81 -6.92 5.46
C TYR A 407 23.13 -6.39 6.75
N GLN A 408 23.54 -5.21 7.22
CA GLN A 408 23.02 -4.59 8.42
C GLN A 408 21.74 -3.82 8.09
N ARG A 409 20.72 -4.07 8.90
CA ARG A 409 19.48 -3.31 8.91
C ARG A 409 19.53 -2.37 10.11
N SER A 410 19.58 -1.06 9.85
CA SER A 410 19.81 -0.03 10.87
C SER A 410 18.59 0.21 11.77
N ALA A 411 17.39 -0.18 11.33
CA ALA A 411 16.13 0.15 11.99
C ALA A 411 15.51 -1.02 12.79
N ARG A 412 16.34 -1.84 13.44
CA ARG A 412 15.91 -3.07 14.15
C ARG A 412 15.59 -2.91 15.64
N ILE A 413 15.54 -1.68 16.15
CA ILE A 413 15.14 -1.44 17.54
C ILE A 413 13.64 -1.72 17.68
N ILE A 414 13.28 -2.51 18.69
CA ILE A 414 11.90 -2.82 19.06
C ILE A 414 11.40 -1.67 19.95
N PHE A 415 10.36 -0.98 19.53
CA PHE A 415 9.73 0.11 20.29
C PHE A 415 8.26 -0.21 20.59
N GLY A 416 7.76 0.21 21.74
CA GLY A 416 6.37 0.04 22.22
C GLY A 416 6.16 -1.23 23.05
N ASP A 417 5.14 -1.21 23.91
CA ASP A 417 4.92 -2.24 24.93
C ASP A 417 4.07 -3.40 24.40
N ASP A 418 4.33 -4.61 24.92
CA ASP A 418 3.62 -5.86 24.56
C ASP A 418 2.10 -5.80 24.82
N GLN A 419 1.62 -4.80 25.58
CA GLN A 419 0.21 -4.58 25.89
C GLN A 419 -0.54 -3.74 24.85
N ASP A 420 0.14 -2.99 23.99
CA ASP A 420 -0.51 -2.10 23.03
C ASP A 420 -1.21 -2.87 21.90
N ASP A 421 -0.77 -4.08 21.58
CA ASP A 421 -1.39 -4.94 20.56
C ASP A 421 -2.69 -5.63 21.05
N ARG A 422 -3.02 -5.55 22.35
CA ARG A 422 -4.27 -6.07 22.94
C ARG A 422 -5.34 -5.01 23.20
N ARG A 423 -5.05 -3.74 22.94
CA ARG A 423 -6.07 -2.69 23.08
C ARG A 423 -6.91 -2.65 21.81
N PRO A 424 -8.25 -2.80 21.89
CA PRO A 424 -9.10 -2.60 20.72
C PRO A 424 -8.85 -1.18 20.19
N ARG A 425 -8.45 -1.07 18.92
CA ARG A 425 -8.38 0.22 18.22
C ARG A 425 -9.81 0.75 18.14
N ARG A 426 -10.12 1.77 18.95
CA ARG A 426 -11.41 2.47 18.93
C ARG A 426 -11.62 3.24 17.64
#